data_AF-A0A9D2NH91-F1
#
_entry.id   AF-A0A9D2NH91-F1
#
_cell.length_a   1.000
_cell.length_b   1.000
_cell.length_c   1.000
_cell.angle_alpha   90.00
_cell.angle_beta   90.00
_cell.angle_gamma   90.00
#
_symmetry.space_group_name_H-M   'P 1'
#
loop_
_entity.id
_entity.type
_entity.pdbx_description
1 polymer ?
#
loop_
_entity_poly.entity_id
_entity_poly.type
_entity_poly.pdbx_seq_one_letter_code
_entity_poly.pdbx_strand_id
1 'polypeptide(L)'
;MQKSGKEKNNCLNTDTREKWICFDFSNHQMFERTVPVFCSVNGHIINAKTWSRVLIAIVEDALANYSSVMDYFYTHSLLSGRTAHPFLMRNRIEGLSCIQLKNDYWINVHFNTPTIVKMIGRLCLHCGYGKEQVVLYGAPKKMSRIADSNEEKTVIPECLCAVIRQYYSGGVRFDETVLRLIEDRAGLTINAAMQNTMKKLLYRRSDGLYFLPEMTGNTEQIDLLEKGALFHAIEIYGCIDVSMLYREYANLNSETCLRNEDDFSDFLKFLFPKEIRISTVLKTRIIRKTGVTSNHALQTAADKIMKTVCEAGCITQDDLSSEYPLLSKLFIQRLIEKHTEAIIAVQINGLLCYQSLEFMELGEDFSSKLNEVLGKIDLLSLTPSQDIIHALLSVKLGYNLRDNLNITDDRTFHRIISAYYTGPKTRVWKSGNYMEEGSDV
;
A
#
# COMPACT_ATOMS: atom_id res chain seq x y z
N MET A 1 16.90 -62.07 -13.82
CA MET A 1 17.99 -61.29 -13.17
C MET A 1 18.09 -59.96 -13.91
N GLN A 2 17.62 -58.85 -13.31
CA GLN A 2 18.44 -57.77 -12.70
C GLN A 2 19.49 -57.18 -13.68
N LYS A 3 19.68 -55.87 -13.85
CA LYS A 3 19.15 -54.63 -13.22
C LYS A 3 19.63 -53.43 -14.07
N SER A 4 18.85 -52.33 -14.02
CA SER A 4 19.16 -50.88 -14.10
C SER A 4 20.25 -50.34 -15.04
N GLY A 5 20.15 -49.15 -15.62
CA GLY A 5 19.28 -48.00 -15.41
C GLY A 5 20.02 -46.73 -15.85
N LYS A 6 19.28 -45.67 -16.19
CA LYS A 6 19.63 -44.26 -15.96
C LYS A 6 18.46 -43.37 -16.44
N GLU A 7 17.63 -43.00 -15.48
CA GLU A 7 16.65 -41.94 -15.58
C GLU A 7 17.33 -40.56 -15.57
N LYS A 8 16.73 -39.63 -16.31
CA LYS A 8 17.11 -38.21 -16.39
C LYS A 8 16.67 -37.50 -15.11
N ASN A 9 17.62 -36.92 -14.40
CA ASN A 9 17.37 -36.06 -13.25
C ASN A 9 16.72 -34.75 -13.70
N ASN A 10 15.59 -34.45 -13.07
CA ASN A 10 14.79 -33.24 -13.22
C ASN A 10 15.24 -32.23 -12.14
N CYS A 11 15.88 -31.13 -12.54
CA CYS A 11 16.31 -30.07 -11.63
C CYS A 11 15.13 -29.12 -11.35
N LEU A 12 14.44 -29.32 -10.22
CA LEU A 12 13.50 -28.35 -9.65
C LEU A 12 14.28 -27.31 -8.82
N ASN A 13 14.04 -26.04 -9.14
CA ASN A 13 14.56 -24.83 -8.49
C ASN A 13 14.46 -24.91 -6.95
N THR A 14 15.61 -24.82 -6.26
CA THR A 14 15.74 -25.01 -4.81
C THR A 14 15.49 -23.77 -3.96
N ASP A 15 15.49 -22.56 -4.54
CA ASP A 15 15.49 -21.31 -3.76
C ASP A 15 14.14 -20.89 -3.14
N THR A 16 13.00 -21.41 -3.61
CA THR A 16 11.67 -21.02 -3.09
C THR A 16 11.19 -21.82 -1.87
N ARG A 17 11.84 -22.94 -1.54
CA ARG A 17 11.41 -23.83 -0.43
C ARG A 17 11.97 -23.43 0.94
N GLU A 18 12.96 -22.55 1.00
CA GLU A 18 13.68 -22.22 2.25
C GLU A 18 12.86 -21.41 3.27
N LYS A 19 11.69 -20.87 2.89
CA LYS A 19 10.85 -20.04 3.78
C LYS A 19 9.50 -20.67 4.14
N TRP A 20 9.26 -21.92 3.75
CA TRP A 20 8.02 -22.62 4.08
C TRP A 20 8.10 -23.26 5.46
N ILE A 21 7.03 -23.12 6.22
CA ILE A 21 6.89 -23.73 7.53
C ILE A 21 6.19 -25.07 7.34
N CYS A 22 6.90 -26.16 7.59
CA CYS A 22 6.32 -27.51 7.62
C CYS A 22 5.65 -27.74 8.97
N PHE A 23 4.40 -28.21 8.99
CA PHE A 23 3.70 -28.53 10.22
C PHE A 23 4.23 -29.84 10.83
N ASP A 24 4.49 -29.84 12.14
CA ASP A 24 5.04 -31.00 12.86
C ASP A 24 4.18 -31.46 14.06
N PHE A 25 2.93 -30.98 14.13
CA PHE A 25 1.98 -31.17 15.25
C PHE A 25 2.32 -30.45 16.56
N SER A 26 3.51 -29.86 16.70
CA SER A 26 3.91 -29.06 17.86
C SER A 26 3.99 -27.56 17.54
N ASN A 27 4.37 -27.21 16.30
CA ASN A 27 4.71 -25.86 15.86
C ASN A 27 3.54 -25.02 15.34
N HIS A 28 2.29 -25.36 15.65
CA HIS A 28 1.09 -24.64 15.19
C HIS A 28 1.14 -23.12 15.39
N GLN A 29 1.82 -22.62 16.42
CA GLN A 29 2.00 -21.18 16.67
C GLN A 29 2.77 -20.47 15.54
N MET A 30 3.73 -21.15 14.90
CA MET A 30 4.52 -20.60 13.78
C MET A 30 3.68 -20.31 12.54
N PHE A 31 2.46 -20.85 12.45
CA PHE A 31 1.54 -20.61 11.35
C PHE A 31 0.78 -19.28 11.46
N GLU A 32 1.05 -18.47 12.49
CA GLU A 32 0.47 -17.14 12.59
C GLU A 32 0.75 -16.31 11.31
N ARG A 33 -0.31 -15.68 10.78
CA ARG A 33 -0.27 -14.89 9.53
C ARG A 33 0.29 -15.65 8.32
N THR A 34 0.15 -16.98 8.26
CA THR A 34 0.45 -17.78 7.05
C THR A 34 -0.79 -18.05 6.21
N VAL A 35 -0.58 -18.57 5.00
CA VAL A 35 -1.60 -19.29 4.22
C VAL A 35 -1.06 -20.66 3.80
N PRO A 36 -1.93 -21.64 3.51
CA PRO A 36 -1.51 -22.93 2.97
C PRO A 36 -0.86 -22.76 1.59
N VAL A 37 0.31 -23.37 1.39
CA VAL A 37 0.98 -23.45 0.07
C VAL A 37 1.05 -24.86 -0.47
N PHE A 38 1.06 -25.86 0.42
CA PHE A 38 0.89 -27.26 0.06
C PHE A 38 0.21 -27.97 1.22
N CYS A 39 -0.87 -28.69 0.94
CA CYS A 39 -1.58 -29.51 1.92
C CYS A 39 -1.88 -30.86 1.30
N SER A 40 -1.53 -31.93 1.98
CA SER A 40 -1.82 -33.30 1.57
C SER A 40 -2.15 -34.14 2.79
N VAL A 41 -3.22 -34.93 2.71
CA VAL A 41 -3.58 -35.93 3.72
C VAL A 41 -3.64 -37.29 3.04
N ASN A 42 -2.85 -38.25 3.52
CA ASN A 42 -2.69 -39.58 2.94
C ASN A 42 -2.37 -39.56 1.42
N GLY A 43 -1.55 -38.59 0.99
CA GLY A 43 -1.20 -38.41 -0.44
C GLY A 43 -2.25 -37.68 -1.28
N HIS A 44 -3.45 -37.40 -0.75
CA HIS A 44 -4.46 -36.59 -1.43
C HIS A 44 -4.20 -35.10 -1.23
N ILE A 45 -3.91 -34.41 -2.34
CA ILE A 45 -3.62 -32.97 -2.34
C ILE A 45 -4.92 -32.18 -2.12
N ILE A 46 -4.89 -31.27 -1.15
CA ILE A 46 -5.99 -30.38 -0.79
C ILE A 46 -5.68 -28.98 -1.31
N ASN A 47 -6.42 -28.55 -2.33
CA ASN A 47 -6.28 -27.23 -2.93
C ASN A 47 -7.22 -26.24 -2.25
N ALA A 48 -6.70 -25.43 -1.31
CA ALA A 48 -7.48 -24.42 -0.60
C ALA A 48 -6.64 -23.18 -0.30
N LYS A 49 -7.26 -21.99 -0.44
CA LYS A 49 -6.59 -20.68 -0.35
C LYS A 49 -6.39 -20.16 1.09
N THR A 50 -7.12 -20.75 2.04
CA THR A 50 -7.04 -20.38 3.47
C THR A 50 -7.05 -21.63 4.33
N TRP A 51 -6.42 -21.56 5.50
CA TRP A 51 -6.41 -22.66 6.46
C TRP A 51 -7.82 -23.10 6.87
N SER A 52 -8.77 -22.18 7.00
CA SER A 52 -10.17 -22.53 7.27
C SER A 52 -10.79 -23.35 6.14
N ARG A 53 -10.44 -23.07 4.88
CA ARG A 53 -10.90 -23.86 3.72
C ARG A 53 -10.22 -25.22 3.64
N VAL A 54 -8.95 -25.33 4.04
CA VAL A 54 -8.28 -26.64 4.21
C VAL A 54 -9.01 -27.48 5.25
N LEU A 55 -9.32 -26.90 6.42
CA LEU A 55 -10.09 -27.58 7.45
C LEU A 55 -11.44 -28.08 6.93
N ILE A 56 -12.19 -27.24 6.22
CA ILE A 56 -13.48 -27.62 5.62
C ILE A 56 -13.32 -28.79 4.65
N ALA A 57 -12.33 -28.72 3.74
CA ALA A 57 -12.11 -29.78 2.77
C ALA A 57 -11.84 -31.14 3.44
N ILE A 58 -11.07 -31.14 4.53
CA ILE A 58 -10.78 -32.35 5.31
C ILE A 58 -12.03 -32.82 6.05
N VAL A 59 -12.85 -31.91 6.60
CA VAL A 59 -14.11 -32.27 7.27
C VAL A 59 -15.09 -32.91 6.28
N GLU A 60 -15.24 -32.33 5.10
CA GLU A 60 -16.12 -32.84 4.04
C GLU A 60 -15.66 -34.21 3.54
N ASP A 61 -14.36 -34.40 3.34
CA ASP A 61 -13.79 -35.70 2.98
C ASP A 61 -13.98 -36.72 4.11
N ALA A 62 -13.75 -36.31 5.36
CA ALA A 62 -13.95 -37.16 6.52
C ALA A 62 -15.42 -37.58 6.71
N LEU A 63 -16.38 -36.69 6.45
CA LEU A 63 -17.80 -37.01 6.49
C LEU A 63 -18.22 -37.98 5.38
N ALA A 64 -17.61 -37.87 4.19
CA ALA A 64 -17.89 -38.76 3.07
C ALA A 64 -17.30 -40.16 3.27
N ASN A 65 -16.08 -40.25 3.81
CA ASN A 65 -15.29 -41.49 3.82
C ASN A 65 -15.19 -42.15 5.21
N TYR A 66 -15.45 -41.42 6.29
CA TYR A 66 -15.27 -41.86 7.68
C TYR A 66 -16.43 -41.42 8.58
N SER A 67 -17.66 -41.52 8.07
CA SER A 67 -18.87 -41.00 8.74
C SER A 67 -19.04 -41.48 10.19
N SER A 68 -18.80 -42.77 10.47
CA SER A 68 -18.89 -43.34 11.83
C SER A 68 -17.87 -42.76 12.82
N VAL A 69 -16.70 -42.35 12.34
CA VAL A 69 -15.67 -41.69 13.16
C VAL A 69 -16.06 -40.23 13.43
N MET A 70 -16.71 -39.58 12.45
CA MET A 70 -17.16 -38.21 12.56
C MET A 70 -18.37 -38.02 13.49
N ASP A 71 -19.13 -39.09 13.78
CA ASP A 71 -20.31 -39.03 14.66
C ASP A 71 -20.00 -38.48 16.05
N TYR A 72 -18.78 -38.74 16.55
CA TYR A 72 -18.28 -38.21 17.81
C TYR A 72 -18.40 -36.67 17.90
N PHE A 73 -18.19 -35.98 16.78
CA PHE A 73 -18.16 -34.52 16.70
C PHE A 73 -19.52 -33.84 16.66
N TYR A 74 -20.64 -34.57 16.55
CA TYR A 74 -21.97 -34.01 16.77
C TYR A 74 -22.28 -33.71 18.23
N THR A 75 -21.52 -34.31 19.15
CA THR A 75 -21.70 -34.13 20.61
C THR A 75 -20.45 -33.60 21.31
N HIS A 76 -19.28 -33.68 20.68
CA HIS A 76 -18.00 -33.26 21.27
C HIS A 76 -17.32 -32.16 20.45
N SER A 77 -16.53 -31.33 21.15
CA SER A 77 -15.65 -30.36 20.51
C SER A 77 -14.33 -31.00 20.07
N LEU A 78 -13.79 -30.53 18.96
CA LEU A 78 -12.45 -30.87 18.47
C LEU A 78 -11.33 -30.24 19.34
N LEU A 79 -11.63 -29.16 20.07
CA LEU A 79 -10.71 -28.49 20.98
C LEU A 79 -11.13 -28.69 22.43
N SER A 80 -10.29 -29.40 23.19
CA SER A 80 -10.43 -29.53 24.63
C SER A 80 -10.38 -28.16 25.34
N GLY A 81 -11.40 -27.88 26.16
CA GLY A 81 -11.34 -26.85 27.21
C GLY A 81 -11.77 -25.42 26.86
N ARG A 82 -12.38 -25.12 25.69
CA ARG A 82 -12.80 -23.74 25.37
C ARG A 82 -14.13 -23.54 24.64
N THR A 83 -14.80 -24.57 24.14
CA THR A 83 -16.06 -24.38 23.39
C THR A 83 -17.15 -25.26 23.97
N ALA A 84 -18.23 -24.65 24.47
CA ALA A 84 -19.43 -25.36 24.93
C ALA A 84 -20.24 -26.00 23.77
N HIS A 85 -19.79 -25.84 22.52
CA HIS A 85 -20.47 -26.31 21.34
C HIS A 85 -19.76 -27.52 20.72
N PRO A 86 -20.52 -28.49 20.17
CA PRO A 86 -19.97 -29.55 19.33
C PRO A 86 -19.22 -28.99 18.12
N PHE A 87 -18.30 -29.77 17.56
CA PHE A 87 -17.58 -29.38 16.35
C PHE A 87 -18.49 -29.33 15.12
N LEU A 88 -19.43 -30.27 15.00
CA LEU A 88 -20.50 -30.27 13.98
C LEU A 88 -21.82 -29.82 14.60
N MET A 89 -22.33 -28.66 14.19
CA MET A 89 -23.50 -28.01 14.79
C MET A 89 -24.69 -27.98 13.84
N ARG A 90 -25.92 -28.13 14.36
CA ARG A 90 -27.13 -27.98 13.52
C ARG A 90 -27.44 -26.53 13.15
N ASN A 91 -27.10 -25.61 14.05
CA ASN A 91 -27.37 -24.18 13.88
C ASN A 91 -26.04 -23.42 13.87
N ARG A 92 -25.97 -22.37 13.06
CA ARG A 92 -24.88 -21.39 13.14
C ARG A 92 -24.90 -20.69 14.50
N ILE A 93 -23.73 -20.33 15.01
CA ILE A 93 -23.64 -19.44 16.18
C ILE A 93 -23.69 -17.99 15.67
N GLU A 94 -24.66 -17.22 16.15
CA GLU A 94 -24.78 -15.81 15.75
C GLU A 94 -23.58 -14.98 16.20
N GLY A 95 -23.16 -14.03 15.36
CA GLY A 95 -21.98 -13.19 15.62
C GLY A 95 -20.62 -13.86 15.37
N LEU A 96 -20.56 -15.17 15.09
CA LEU A 96 -19.31 -15.88 14.78
C LEU A 96 -19.23 -16.28 13.30
N SER A 97 -18.00 -16.40 12.80
CA SER A 97 -17.72 -16.93 11.46
C SER A 97 -17.96 -18.45 11.45
N CYS A 98 -19.18 -18.86 11.06
CA CYS A 98 -19.56 -20.25 10.84
C CYS A 98 -19.71 -20.54 9.34
N ILE A 99 -19.39 -21.75 8.90
CA ILE A 99 -19.55 -22.19 7.51
C ILE A 99 -20.44 -23.42 7.47
N GLN A 100 -21.43 -23.42 6.57
CA GLN A 100 -22.31 -24.55 6.30
C GLN A 100 -21.57 -25.57 5.42
N LEU A 101 -21.67 -26.84 5.82
CA LEU A 101 -21.17 -28.00 5.12
C LEU A 101 -22.23 -28.54 4.14
N LYS A 102 -21.84 -29.46 3.26
CA LYS A 102 -22.75 -30.08 2.27
C LYS A 102 -23.90 -30.88 2.89
N ASN A 103 -23.74 -31.34 4.13
CA ASN A 103 -24.75 -32.10 4.86
C ASN A 103 -25.67 -31.22 5.73
N ASP A 104 -25.70 -29.90 5.48
CA ASP A 104 -26.46 -28.88 6.22
C ASP A 104 -26.04 -28.62 7.68
N TYR A 105 -24.98 -29.26 8.16
CA TYR A 105 -24.37 -28.91 9.44
C TYR A 105 -23.41 -27.72 9.30
N TRP A 106 -23.09 -27.09 10.43
CA TRP A 106 -22.26 -25.90 10.53
C TRP A 106 -21.01 -26.19 11.34
N ILE A 107 -19.89 -25.62 10.91
CA ILE A 107 -18.66 -25.60 11.70
C ILE A 107 -18.26 -24.16 12.02
N ASN A 108 -17.82 -23.92 13.25
CA ASN A 108 -17.24 -22.64 13.66
C ASN A 108 -15.78 -22.56 13.18
N VAL A 109 -15.47 -21.57 12.35
CA VAL A 109 -14.10 -21.28 11.86
C VAL A 109 -13.58 -19.94 12.37
N HIS A 110 -14.25 -19.32 13.34
CA HIS A 110 -13.88 -18.07 13.98
C HIS A 110 -12.72 -18.25 14.96
N PHE A 111 -11.60 -18.76 14.44
CA PHE A 111 -10.37 -18.99 15.18
C PHE A 111 -9.19 -18.38 14.43
N ASN A 112 -8.13 -18.05 15.18
CA ASN A 112 -6.88 -17.61 14.56
C ASN A 112 -6.21 -18.76 13.80
N THR A 113 -5.29 -18.42 12.88
CA THR A 113 -4.62 -19.40 12.02
C THR A 113 -3.93 -20.54 12.78
N PRO A 114 -3.15 -20.29 13.86
CA PRO A 114 -2.57 -21.36 14.67
C PRO A 114 -3.59 -22.37 15.19
N THR A 115 -4.76 -21.88 15.61
CA THR A 115 -5.82 -22.73 16.16
C THR A 115 -6.47 -23.58 15.06
N ILE A 116 -6.69 -23.03 13.87
CA ILE A 116 -7.22 -23.79 12.73
C ILE A 116 -6.24 -24.89 12.29
N VAL A 117 -4.94 -24.59 12.18
CA VAL A 117 -3.92 -25.60 11.82
C VAL A 117 -3.85 -26.72 12.87
N LYS A 118 -3.95 -26.35 14.15
CA LYS A 118 -4.06 -27.33 15.25
C LYS A 118 -5.32 -28.20 15.14
N MET A 119 -6.46 -27.62 14.76
CA MET A 119 -7.70 -28.35 14.53
C MET A 119 -7.55 -29.34 13.38
N ILE A 120 -6.93 -28.94 12.26
CA ILE A 120 -6.64 -29.83 11.13
C ILE A 120 -5.84 -31.05 11.61
N GLY A 121 -4.72 -30.82 12.29
CA GLY A 121 -3.89 -31.92 12.79
C GLY A 121 -4.66 -32.87 13.72
N ARG A 122 -5.46 -32.33 14.65
CA ARG A 122 -6.28 -33.14 15.56
C ARG A 122 -7.34 -33.95 14.83
N LEU A 123 -8.02 -33.35 13.85
CA LEU A 123 -9.04 -34.02 13.07
C LEU A 123 -8.43 -35.19 12.30
N CYS A 124 -7.31 -34.96 11.61
CA CYS A 124 -6.65 -36.03 10.86
C CYS A 124 -6.22 -37.20 11.75
N LEU A 125 -5.65 -36.93 12.94
CA LEU A 125 -5.30 -37.99 13.90
C LEU A 125 -6.55 -38.73 14.40
N HIS A 126 -7.66 -38.02 14.63
CA HIS A 126 -8.92 -38.64 15.04
C HIS A 126 -9.51 -39.54 13.94
N CYS A 127 -9.36 -39.15 12.68
CA CYS A 127 -9.72 -39.96 11.51
C CYS A 127 -8.77 -41.15 11.26
N GLY A 128 -7.75 -41.35 12.11
CA GLY A 128 -6.83 -42.49 12.04
C GLY A 128 -5.62 -42.30 11.12
N TYR A 129 -5.38 -41.10 10.59
CA TYR A 129 -4.17 -40.82 9.82
C TYR A 129 -2.95 -40.71 10.73
N GLY A 130 -1.84 -41.34 10.33
CA GLY A 130 -0.53 -41.15 10.94
C GLY A 130 0.02 -39.73 10.71
N LYS A 131 0.98 -39.29 11.54
CA LYS A 131 1.53 -37.93 11.47
C LYS A 131 2.23 -37.69 10.13
N GLU A 132 2.94 -38.68 9.63
CA GLU A 132 3.63 -38.72 8.34
C GLU A 132 2.68 -38.64 7.14
N GLN A 133 1.41 -39.01 7.32
CA GLN A 133 0.40 -38.91 6.27
C GLN A 133 -0.20 -37.50 6.18
N VAL A 134 0.09 -36.60 7.14
CA VAL A 134 -0.44 -35.23 7.18
C VAL A 134 0.68 -34.25 6.86
N VAL A 135 0.70 -33.78 5.62
CA VAL A 135 1.74 -32.87 5.11
C VAL A 135 1.14 -31.50 4.89
N LEU A 136 1.44 -30.54 5.78
CA LEU A 136 0.98 -29.16 5.66
C LEU A 136 2.19 -28.22 5.61
N TYR A 137 2.25 -27.40 4.56
CA TYR A 137 3.21 -26.30 4.44
C TYR A 137 2.48 -24.97 4.42
N GLY A 138 2.94 -24.04 5.25
CA GLY A 138 2.51 -22.66 5.27
C GLY A 138 3.58 -21.71 4.79
N ALA A 139 3.20 -20.70 4.02
CA ALA A 139 4.06 -19.56 3.75
C ALA A 139 3.48 -18.30 4.42
N PRO A 140 4.32 -17.37 4.91
CA PRO A 140 3.84 -16.08 5.41
C PRO A 140 2.94 -15.39 4.37
N LYS A 141 1.84 -14.76 4.79
CA LYS A 141 0.87 -14.05 3.92
C LYS A 141 1.51 -13.01 3.00
N LYS A 142 2.69 -12.50 3.36
CA LYS A 142 3.49 -11.61 2.50
C LYS A 142 4.06 -12.31 1.26
N MET A 143 4.28 -13.63 1.30
CA MET A 143 4.76 -14.44 0.18
C MET A 143 3.64 -15.17 -0.59
N SER A 144 2.43 -15.25 -0.04
CA SER A 144 1.38 -16.08 -0.62
C SER A 144 0.52 -15.45 -1.70
N ARG A 145 0.78 -14.19 -2.05
CA ARG A 145 0.21 -13.59 -3.27
C ARG A 145 0.80 -14.21 -4.56
N ILE A 146 1.82 -15.07 -4.43
CA ILE A 146 2.50 -15.73 -5.56
C ILE A 146 1.87 -17.10 -5.90
N ALA A 147 1.05 -17.71 -5.01
CA ALA A 147 0.60 -19.11 -5.16
C ALA A 147 -0.89 -19.29 -5.52
N ASP A 148 -1.64 -18.21 -5.77
CA ASP A 148 -3.10 -18.23 -5.80
C ASP A 148 -3.71 -18.08 -7.21
N SER A 149 -3.04 -18.60 -8.23
CA SER A 149 -3.53 -18.78 -9.61
C SER A 149 -3.53 -20.27 -10.00
N ASN A 150 -4.56 -21.00 -9.54
CA ASN A 150 -5.09 -22.16 -10.28
C ASN A 150 -6.40 -21.75 -11.00
N GLU A 151 -6.42 -20.53 -11.56
CA GLU A 151 -6.81 -20.45 -12.97
C GLU A 151 -5.73 -21.25 -13.72
N GLU A 152 -6.06 -22.08 -14.70
CA GLU A 152 -5.08 -22.55 -15.68
C GLU A 152 -4.14 -21.37 -15.95
N LYS A 153 -2.89 -21.47 -15.47
CA LYS A 153 -1.95 -20.36 -15.49
C LYS A 153 -1.85 -20.05 -16.97
N THR A 154 -2.52 -18.99 -17.39
CA THR A 154 -2.77 -18.69 -18.79
C THR A 154 -1.48 -18.06 -19.26
N VAL A 155 -0.46 -18.91 -19.39
CA VAL A 155 0.92 -18.50 -19.62
C VAL A 155 1.07 -18.35 -21.11
N ILE A 156 1.65 -17.22 -21.53
CA ILE A 156 2.05 -17.04 -22.92
C ILE A 156 3.16 -18.08 -23.19
N PRO A 157 3.01 -18.97 -24.18
CA PRO A 157 4.06 -19.89 -24.59
C PRO A 157 5.40 -19.16 -24.79
N GLU A 158 6.48 -19.74 -24.28
CA GLU A 158 7.82 -19.13 -24.33
C GLU A 158 8.28 -18.86 -25.77
N CYS A 159 7.86 -19.68 -26.74
CA CYS A 159 8.14 -19.43 -28.16
C CYS A 159 7.54 -18.09 -28.65
N LEU A 160 6.34 -17.72 -28.19
CA LEU A 160 5.74 -16.42 -28.52
C LEU A 160 6.49 -15.28 -27.82
N CYS A 161 6.83 -15.46 -26.55
CA CYS A 161 7.63 -14.46 -25.81
C CYS A 161 8.99 -14.23 -26.49
N ALA A 162 9.67 -15.29 -26.91
CA ALA A 162 10.94 -15.21 -27.62
C ALA A 162 10.82 -14.44 -28.95
N VAL A 163 9.77 -14.69 -29.73
CA VAL A 163 9.51 -13.96 -30.99
C VAL A 163 9.24 -12.48 -30.72
N ILE A 164 8.43 -12.16 -29.70
CA ILE A 164 8.14 -10.76 -29.33
C ILE A 164 9.43 -10.05 -28.89
N ARG A 165 10.24 -10.67 -28.03
CA ARG A 165 11.52 -10.10 -27.59
C ARG A 165 12.48 -9.84 -28.74
N GLN A 166 12.62 -10.79 -29.66
CA GLN A 166 13.62 -10.73 -30.71
C GLN A 166 13.23 -9.76 -31.83
N TYR A 167 11.95 -9.69 -32.19
CA TYR A 167 11.51 -9.03 -33.42
C TYR A 167 10.57 -7.84 -33.21
N TYR A 168 10.02 -7.69 -32.01
CA TYR A 168 9.06 -6.64 -31.67
C TYR A 168 9.49 -5.87 -30.43
N SER A 169 10.79 -5.55 -30.32
CA SER A 169 11.37 -4.79 -29.21
C SER A 169 10.71 -3.42 -28.97
N GLY A 170 10.15 -2.81 -30.02
CA GLY A 170 9.37 -1.57 -29.95
C GLY A 170 7.89 -1.76 -29.60
N GLY A 171 7.47 -2.97 -29.23
CA GLY A 171 6.09 -3.33 -28.89
C GLY A 171 5.35 -4.02 -30.04
N VAL A 172 4.32 -4.77 -29.68
CA VAL A 172 3.49 -5.55 -30.62
C VAL A 172 2.09 -4.94 -30.74
N ARG A 173 1.54 -4.93 -31.96
CA ARG A 173 0.12 -4.66 -32.20
C ARG A 173 -0.61 -5.98 -32.46
N PHE A 174 -1.82 -6.07 -31.96
CA PHE A 174 -2.71 -7.22 -32.18
C PHE A 174 -3.53 -7.07 -33.45
N ASP A 175 -2.88 -6.75 -34.57
CA ASP A 175 -3.49 -6.76 -35.90
C ASP A 175 -3.20 -8.07 -36.65
N GLU A 176 -3.99 -8.36 -37.69
CA GLU A 176 -3.97 -9.64 -38.39
C GLU A 176 -2.62 -9.92 -39.07
N THR A 177 -1.93 -8.89 -39.57
CA THR A 177 -0.65 -9.07 -40.27
C THR A 177 0.45 -9.41 -39.27
N VAL A 178 0.53 -8.66 -38.17
CA VAL A 178 1.53 -8.91 -37.11
C VAL A 178 1.30 -10.28 -36.47
N LEU A 179 0.05 -10.67 -36.22
CA LEU A 179 -0.26 -11.98 -35.63
C LEU A 179 0.19 -13.14 -36.52
N ARG A 180 -0.11 -13.11 -37.83
CA ARG A 180 0.35 -14.14 -38.77
C ARG A 180 1.87 -14.27 -38.82
N LEU A 181 2.59 -13.15 -38.76
CA LEU A 181 4.06 -13.16 -38.71
C LEU A 181 4.61 -13.76 -37.41
N ILE A 182 3.91 -13.54 -36.29
CA ILE A 182 4.28 -14.16 -35.01
C ILE A 182 3.97 -15.66 -35.04
N GLU A 183 2.81 -16.08 -35.56
CA GLU A 183 2.43 -17.48 -35.70
C GLU A 183 3.44 -18.28 -36.54
N ASP A 184 3.82 -17.74 -37.70
CA ASP A 184 4.78 -18.35 -38.62
C ASP A 184 6.15 -18.56 -37.95
N ARG A 185 6.64 -17.55 -37.22
CA ARG A 185 7.94 -17.61 -36.53
C ARG A 185 7.91 -18.46 -35.27
N ALA A 186 6.81 -18.45 -34.52
CA ALA A 186 6.67 -19.22 -33.30
C ALA A 186 6.30 -20.69 -33.57
N GLY A 187 5.87 -21.01 -34.80
CA GLY A 187 5.36 -22.32 -35.17
C GLY A 187 4.08 -22.71 -34.42
N LEU A 188 3.26 -21.71 -34.04
CA LEU A 188 2.11 -21.90 -33.16
C LEU A 188 0.94 -21.00 -33.60
N THR A 189 -0.26 -21.56 -33.72
CA THR A 189 -1.48 -20.80 -34.03
C THR A 189 -1.98 -20.02 -32.82
N ILE A 190 -2.21 -18.72 -32.98
CA ILE A 190 -2.72 -17.81 -31.97
C ILE A 190 -4.24 -17.69 -32.14
N ASN A 191 -4.99 -18.51 -31.40
CA ASN A 191 -6.44 -18.39 -31.36
C ASN A 191 -6.91 -17.17 -30.52
N ALA A 192 -8.21 -16.87 -30.59
CA ALA A 192 -8.79 -15.73 -29.87
C ALA A 192 -8.61 -15.80 -28.34
N ALA A 193 -8.60 -17.00 -27.76
CA ALA A 193 -8.35 -17.18 -26.33
C ALA A 193 -6.90 -16.83 -25.96
N MET A 194 -5.92 -17.29 -26.75
CA MET A 194 -4.51 -16.95 -26.60
C MET A 194 -4.29 -15.44 -26.75
N GLN A 195 -4.93 -14.82 -27.74
CA GLN A 195 -4.86 -13.37 -27.94
C GLN A 195 -5.38 -12.61 -26.72
N ASN A 196 -6.50 -13.04 -26.14
CA ASN A 196 -7.04 -12.43 -24.92
C ASN A 196 -6.13 -12.63 -23.72
N THR A 197 -5.50 -13.80 -23.58
CA THR A 197 -4.50 -14.08 -22.56
C THR A 197 -3.30 -13.15 -22.70
N MET A 198 -2.75 -13.02 -23.90
CA MET A 198 -1.65 -12.11 -24.18
C MET A 198 -2.05 -10.67 -23.85
N LYS A 199 -3.21 -10.19 -24.30
CA LYS A 199 -3.68 -8.83 -23.97
C LYS A 199 -3.86 -8.55 -22.47
N LYS A 200 -4.06 -9.59 -21.64
CA LYS A 200 -4.14 -9.46 -20.18
C LYS A 200 -2.74 -9.43 -19.52
N LEU A 201 -1.78 -10.14 -20.10
CA LEU A 201 -0.45 -10.32 -19.52
C LEU A 201 0.62 -9.37 -20.06
N LEU A 202 0.41 -8.78 -21.23
CA LEU A 202 1.28 -7.72 -21.75
C LEU A 202 0.80 -6.35 -21.24
N TYR A 203 1.77 -5.49 -20.91
CA TYR A 203 1.50 -4.09 -20.63
C TYR A 203 1.04 -3.39 -21.90
N ARG A 204 -0.16 -2.82 -21.88
CA ARG A 204 -0.69 -2.01 -22.97
C ARG A 204 -0.36 -0.54 -22.74
N ARG A 205 0.35 0.07 -23.68
CA ARG A 205 0.58 1.52 -23.71
C ARG A 205 -0.59 2.27 -24.34
N SER A 206 -0.68 3.55 -24.01
CA SER A 206 -1.68 4.51 -24.49
C SER A 206 -1.87 4.52 -26.02
N ASP A 207 -0.82 4.29 -26.81
CA ASP A 207 -0.84 4.23 -28.27
C ASP A 207 -1.25 2.86 -28.86
N GLY A 208 -1.67 1.92 -28.02
CA GLY A 208 -2.18 0.61 -28.42
C GLY A 208 -1.10 -0.45 -28.67
N LEU A 209 0.17 -0.13 -28.42
CA LEU A 209 1.25 -1.11 -28.42
C LEU A 209 1.25 -1.92 -27.12
N TYR A 210 1.64 -3.19 -27.23
CA TYR A 210 1.76 -4.12 -26.12
C TYR A 210 3.21 -4.53 -25.92
N PHE A 211 3.64 -4.59 -24.66
CA PHE A 211 5.01 -4.89 -24.28
C PHE A 211 5.03 -6.01 -23.26
N LEU A 212 6.01 -6.90 -23.34
CA LEU A 212 6.26 -7.83 -22.25
C LEU A 212 6.73 -7.02 -21.03
N PRO A 213 6.36 -7.40 -19.80
CA PRO A 213 6.80 -6.68 -18.60
C PRO A 213 8.32 -6.53 -18.52
N GLU A 214 9.09 -7.54 -18.92
CA GLU A 214 10.56 -7.49 -18.95
C GLU A 214 11.15 -6.52 -20.00
N MET A 215 10.34 -6.03 -20.94
CA MET A 215 10.78 -5.07 -21.95
C MET A 215 10.64 -3.61 -21.48
N THR A 216 9.98 -3.37 -20.34
CA THR A 216 9.72 -2.01 -19.85
C THR A 216 10.92 -1.42 -19.10
N GLY A 217 11.80 -2.25 -18.56
CA GLY A 217 13.04 -1.86 -17.86
C GLY A 217 13.83 -3.06 -17.33
N ASN A 218 14.88 -2.81 -16.55
CA ASN A 218 15.71 -3.87 -15.96
C ASN A 218 14.89 -4.75 -14.98
N THR A 219 14.91 -6.07 -15.20
CA THR A 219 14.21 -7.08 -14.40
C THR A 219 14.48 -6.96 -12.91
N GLU A 220 15.71 -6.62 -12.50
CA GLU A 220 16.08 -6.46 -11.07
C GLU A 220 15.32 -5.34 -10.37
N GLN A 221 14.91 -4.30 -11.09
CA GLN A 221 14.22 -3.14 -10.52
C GLN A 221 12.70 -3.25 -10.58
N ILE A 222 12.15 -3.95 -11.58
CA ILE A 222 10.76 -4.43 -11.52
C ILE A 222 10.62 -5.31 -10.29
N ASP A 223 11.57 -6.21 -10.08
CA ASP A 223 11.69 -6.99 -8.85
C ASP A 223 11.79 -6.10 -7.60
N LEU A 224 12.52 -4.99 -7.63
CA LEU A 224 12.63 -4.07 -6.48
C LEU A 224 11.30 -3.36 -6.16
N LEU A 225 10.57 -2.93 -7.19
CA LEU A 225 9.21 -2.38 -7.09
C LEU A 225 8.26 -3.46 -6.52
N GLU A 226 8.36 -4.69 -7.01
CA GLU A 226 7.55 -5.84 -6.60
C GLU A 226 7.89 -6.36 -5.19
N LYS A 227 9.17 -6.31 -4.80
CA LYS A 227 9.69 -6.74 -3.48
C LYS A 227 9.32 -5.79 -2.34
N GLY A 228 8.56 -4.74 -2.62
CA GLY A 228 7.88 -3.93 -1.62
C GLY A 228 8.53 -2.60 -1.29
N ALA A 229 9.57 -2.17 -2.02
CA ALA A 229 10.18 -0.85 -1.82
C ALA A 229 9.16 0.28 -2.03
N LEU A 230 8.33 0.17 -3.08
CA LEU A 230 7.23 1.09 -3.34
C LEU A 230 6.24 1.16 -2.17
N PHE A 231 5.77 0.01 -1.70
CA PHE A 231 4.79 -0.05 -0.61
C PHE A 231 5.37 0.41 0.71
N HIS A 232 6.63 0.11 0.98
CA HIS A 232 7.34 0.60 2.15
C HIS A 232 7.45 2.12 2.13
N ALA A 233 7.83 2.71 0.99
CA ALA A 233 7.85 4.15 0.82
C ALA A 233 6.45 4.79 0.95
N ILE A 234 5.39 4.16 0.44
CA ILE A 234 4.00 4.63 0.65
C ILE A 234 3.64 4.57 2.14
N GLU A 235 4.07 3.54 2.87
CA GLU A 235 3.85 3.44 4.32
C GLU A 235 4.65 4.49 5.10
N ILE A 236 5.88 4.79 4.68
CA ILE A 236 6.74 5.80 5.29
C ILE A 236 6.29 7.22 4.96
N TYR A 237 5.81 7.51 3.75
CA TYR A 237 5.48 8.89 3.36
C TYR A 237 3.98 9.16 3.33
N GLY A 238 3.13 8.13 3.35
CA GLY A 238 1.68 8.23 3.14
C GLY A 238 1.29 8.26 1.65
N CYS A 239 2.05 9.01 0.85
CA CYS A 239 1.97 9.01 -0.61
C CYS A 239 3.33 9.35 -1.25
N ILE A 240 3.45 9.15 -2.55
CA ILE A 240 4.68 9.39 -3.33
C ILE A 240 4.33 10.19 -4.58
N ASP A 241 5.19 11.10 -5.02
CA ASP A 241 5.09 11.80 -6.29
C ASP A 241 5.49 10.85 -7.45
N VAL A 242 4.60 10.66 -8.42
CA VAL A 242 4.88 9.81 -9.59
C VAL A 242 6.08 10.34 -10.36
N SER A 243 6.24 11.66 -10.46
CA SER A 243 7.33 12.28 -11.21
C SER A 243 8.69 12.03 -10.55
N MET A 244 8.74 11.98 -9.22
CA MET A 244 9.96 11.66 -8.47
C MET A 244 10.31 10.18 -8.64
N LEU A 245 9.32 9.31 -8.50
CA LEU A 245 9.52 7.88 -8.76
C LEU A 245 9.94 7.63 -10.22
N TYR A 246 9.36 8.32 -11.19
CA TYR A 246 9.78 8.18 -12.59
C TYR A 246 11.24 8.58 -12.79
N ARG A 247 11.72 9.66 -12.16
CA ARG A 247 13.12 10.12 -12.25
C ARG A 247 14.11 9.14 -11.63
N GLU A 248 13.78 8.59 -10.47
CA GLU A 248 14.59 7.56 -9.81
C GLU A 248 14.79 6.33 -10.72
N TYR A 249 13.82 6.07 -11.61
CA TYR A 249 13.85 4.94 -12.55
C TYR A 249 14.18 5.38 -14.01
N ALA A 250 14.40 6.67 -14.28
CA ALA A 250 14.47 7.21 -15.64
C ALA A 250 15.66 6.68 -16.44
N ASN A 251 16.83 6.53 -15.81
CA ASN A 251 18.04 6.03 -16.47
C ASN A 251 17.97 4.53 -16.86
N LEU A 252 16.90 3.85 -16.44
CA LEU A 252 16.78 2.40 -16.50
C LEU A 252 15.46 1.96 -17.17
N ASN A 253 14.62 2.95 -17.53
CA ASN A 253 13.42 2.76 -18.31
C ASN A 253 13.79 2.54 -19.77
N SER A 254 13.06 1.64 -20.43
CA SER A 254 13.11 1.56 -21.88
C SER A 254 12.53 2.85 -22.48
N GLU A 255 13.37 3.69 -23.09
CA GLU A 255 12.93 4.91 -23.80
C GLU A 255 11.88 4.61 -24.88
N THR A 256 11.89 3.38 -25.41
CA THR A 256 10.90 2.93 -26.40
C THR A 256 9.58 2.48 -25.79
N CYS A 257 9.53 2.09 -24.50
CA CYS A 257 8.32 1.65 -23.81
C CYS A 257 7.74 2.73 -22.89
N LEU A 258 8.54 3.24 -21.94
CA LEU A 258 8.13 4.17 -20.87
C LEU A 258 8.64 5.58 -21.17
N ARG A 259 8.06 6.23 -22.19
CA ARG A 259 8.57 7.48 -22.78
C ARG A 259 8.41 8.70 -21.86
N ASN A 260 7.46 8.63 -20.94
CA ASN A 260 7.09 9.74 -20.08
C ASN A 260 6.38 9.25 -18.81
N GLU A 261 6.06 10.19 -17.92
CA GLU A 261 5.37 9.92 -16.65
C GLU A 261 3.95 9.33 -16.83
N ASP A 262 3.28 9.57 -17.96
CA ASP A 262 1.96 8.99 -18.26
C ASP A 262 2.08 7.50 -18.54
N ASP A 263 2.99 7.12 -19.44
CA ASP A 263 3.28 5.72 -19.73
C ASP A 263 3.71 4.99 -18.45
N PHE A 264 4.56 5.62 -17.62
CA PHE A 264 4.97 5.07 -16.32
C PHE A 264 3.80 4.91 -15.34
N SER A 265 2.90 5.89 -15.26
CA SER A 265 1.70 5.79 -14.41
C SER A 265 0.83 4.60 -14.81
N ASP A 266 0.63 4.39 -16.11
CA ASP A 266 -0.18 3.29 -16.63
C ASP A 266 0.51 1.95 -16.43
N PHE A 267 1.84 1.90 -16.54
CA PHE A 267 2.62 0.71 -16.22
C PHE A 267 2.49 0.32 -14.74
N LEU A 268 2.58 1.28 -13.81
CA LEU A 268 2.37 1.01 -12.39
C LEU A 268 0.96 0.49 -12.08
N LYS A 269 -0.08 1.02 -12.75
CA LYS A 269 -1.45 0.49 -12.63
C LYS A 269 -1.58 -0.92 -13.20
N PHE A 270 -0.83 -1.25 -14.25
CA PHE A 270 -0.78 -2.58 -14.82
C PHE A 270 -0.12 -3.58 -13.85
N LEU A 271 0.99 -3.21 -13.22
CA LEU A 271 1.69 -4.06 -12.23
C LEU A 271 0.89 -4.23 -10.94
N PHE A 272 0.25 -3.16 -10.46
CA PHE A 272 -0.36 -3.12 -9.12
C PHE A 272 -1.85 -2.70 -9.14
N PRO A 273 -2.71 -3.35 -9.96
CA PRO A 273 -4.05 -2.86 -10.27
C PRO A 273 -4.99 -2.81 -9.06
N LYS A 274 -4.72 -3.60 -8.01
CA LYS A 274 -5.56 -3.69 -6.81
C LYS A 274 -4.90 -3.06 -5.59
N GLU A 275 -3.61 -2.75 -5.66
CA GLU A 275 -2.78 -2.36 -4.52
C GLU A 275 -2.55 -0.85 -4.46
N ILE A 276 -2.49 -0.18 -5.60
CA ILE A 276 -2.27 1.27 -5.67
C ILE A 276 -3.41 2.00 -6.38
N ARG A 277 -3.50 3.30 -6.08
CA ARG A 277 -4.28 4.28 -6.82
C ARG A 277 -3.38 5.46 -7.16
N ILE A 278 -3.52 5.95 -8.39
CA ILE A 278 -2.87 7.16 -8.86
C ILE A 278 -3.93 8.23 -9.06
N SER A 279 -3.70 9.41 -8.49
CA SER A 279 -4.60 10.56 -8.62
C SER A 279 -3.83 11.86 -8.59
N THR A 280 -4.35 12.87 -9.28
CA THR A 280 -3.78 14.23 -9.25
C THR A 280 -4.37 15.02 -8.09
N VAL A 281 -3.53 15.46 -7.15
CA VAL A 281 -3.89 16.34 -6.03
C VAL A 281 -2.80 17.39 -5.85
N LEU A 282 -3.17 18.60 -5.43
CA LEU A 282 -2.22 19.73 -5.32
C LEU A 282 -1.39 19.96 -6.61
N LYS A 283 -2.00 19.70 -7.77
CA LYS A 283 -1.37 19.73 -9.11
C LYS A 283 -0.16 18.79 -9.25
N THR A 284 -0.13 17.70 -8.49
CA THR A 284 0.90 16.65 -8.51
C THR A 284 0.21 15.30 -8.62
N ARG A 285 0.74 14.39 -9.45
CA ARG A 285 0.27 13.01 -9.47
C ARG A 285 0.90 12.25 -8.32
N ILE A 286 0.05 11.66 -7.48
CA ILE A 286 0.51 10.87 -6.35
C ILE A 286 0.13 9.41 -6.47
N ILE A 287 0.97 8.55 -5.93
CA ILE A 287 0.73 7.13 -5.69
C ILE A 287 0.32 6.97 -4.24
N ARG A 288 -0.78 6.24 -4.01
CA ARG A 288 -1.26 5.86 -2.67
C ARG A 288 -1.78 4.43 -2.68
N LYS A 289 -1.89 3.83 -1.48
CA LYS A 289 -2.47 2.50 -1.31
C LYS A 289 -3.96 2.50 -1.63
N THR A 290 -4.46 1.44 -2.28
CA THR A 290 -5.89 1.23 -2.48
C THR A 290 -6.63 1.17 -1.14
N GLY A 291 -7.76 1.86 -1.07
CA GLY A 291 -8.57 1.99 0.16
C GLY A 291 -8.23 3.22 1.00
N VAL A 292 -7.07 3.86 0.81
CA VAL A 292 -6.71 5.11 1.48
C VAL A 292 -7.20 6.29 0.64
N THR A 293 -7.97 7.22 1.19
CA THR A 293 -8.43 8.40 0.45
C THR A 293 -7.27 9.36 0.18
N SER A 294 -7.39 10.22 -0.84
CA SER A 294 -6.33 11.20 -1.12
C SER A 294 -6.10 12.14 0.07
N ASN A 295 -7.17 12.60 0.74
CA ASN A 295 -7.04 13.47 1.93
C ASN A 295 -6.31 12.78 3.08
N HIS A 296 -6.62 11.50 3.36
CA HIS A 296 -5.92 10.76 4.41
C HIS A 296 -4.43 10.58 4.07
N ALA A 297 -4.10 10.30 2.81
CA ALA A 297 -2.72 10.16 2.37
C ALA A 297 -1.94 11.49 2.51
N LEU A 298 -2.56 12.61 2.14
CA LEU A 298 -2.00 13.95 2.30
C LEU A 298 -1.80 14.30 3.78
N GLN A 299 -2.79 14.01 4.64
CA GLN A 299 -2.65 14.26 6.08
C GLN A 299 -1.51 13.45 6.69
N THR A 300 -1.41 12.16 6.32
CA THR A 300 -0.30 11.30 6.80
C THR A 300 1.06 11.85 6.38
N ALA A 301 1.18 12.35 5.14
CA ALA A 301 2.42 12.97 4.67
C ALA A 301 2.70 14.28 5.43
N ALA A 302 1.68 15.09 5.66
CA ALA A 302 1.78 16.38 6.34
C ALA A 302 2.21 16.22 7.81
N ASP A 303 1.61 15.26 8.53
CA ASP A 303 1.93 14.96 9.93
C ASP A 303 3.39 14.52 10.09
N LYS A 304 3.92 13.75 9.12
CA LYS A 304 5.31 13.30 9.13
C LYS A 304 6.29 14.41 8.85
N ILE A 305 6.01 15.23 7.83
CA ILE A 305 6.79 16.44 7.58
C ILE A 305 6.75 17.38 8.79
N MET A 306 5.59 17.54 9.43
CA MET A 306 5.47 18.33 10.67
C MET A 306 6.35 17.80 11.78
N LYS A 307 6.30 16.48 12.03
CA LYS A 307 7.16 15.86 13.01
C LYS A 307 8.64 16.12 12.72
N THR A 308 9.10 15.92 11.48
CA THR A 308 10.48 16.18 11.07
C THR A 308 10.89 17.63 11.30
N VAL A 309 10.04 18.59 10.92
CA VAL A 309 10.32 20.02 11.11
C VAL A 309 10.38 20.38 12.60
N CYS A 310 9.44 19.88 13.43
CA CYS A 310 9.44 20.14 14.86
C CYS A 310 10.66 19.53 15.57
N GLU A 311 11.08 18.31 15.18
CA GLU A 311 12.27 17.66 15.76
C GLU A 311 13.56 18.40 15.38
N ALA A 312 13.63 18.97 14.17
CA ALA A 312 14.76 19.79 13.73
C ALA A 312 14.73 21.22 14.29
N GLY A 313 13.56 21.69 14.76
CA GLY A 313 13.28 23.11 15.07
C GLY A 313 13.15 23.97 13.82
N CYS A 314 14.15 23.94 12.95
CA CYS A 314 14.17 24.59 11.65
C CYS A 314 14.94 23.71 10.64
N ILE A 315 14.40 23.51 9.43
CA ILE A 315 15.01 22.68 8.39
C ILE A 315 14.96 23.38 7.03
N THR A 316 16.02 23.28 6.23
CA THR A 316 16.02 23.86 4.88
C THR A 316 15.12 23.03 3.95
N GLN A 317 14.63 23.63 2.85
CA GLN A 317 13.89 22.89 1.82
C GLN A 317 14.71 21.75 1.22
N ASP A 318 16.03 21.91 1.11
CA ASP A 318 16.93 20.91 0.55
C ASP A 318 17.14 19.73 1.50
N ASP A 319 17.36 20.00 2.79
CA ASP A 319 17.47 18.95 3.80
C ASP A 319 16.15 18.19 3.95
N LEU A 320 15.01 18.91 3.97
CA LEU A 320 13.70 18.28 4.01
C LEU A 320 13.43 17.44 2.76
N SER A 321 13.89 17.87 1.57
CA SER A 321 13.78 17.06 0.35
C SER A 321 14.68 15.82 0.40
N SER A 322 15.79 15.88 1.12
CA SER A 322 16.70 14.75 1.31
C SER A 322 16.11 13.67 2.23
N GLU A 323 15.31 14.08 3.22
CA GLU A 323 14.53 13.16 4.07
C GLU A 323 13.35 12.52 3.31
N TYR A 324 12.81 13.23 2.33
CA TYR A 324 11.64 12.81 1.53
C TYR A 324 11.93 12.80 0.02
N PRO A 325 12.89 11.99 -0.46
CA PRO A 325 13.38 12.02 -1.85
C PRO A 325 12.30 11.68 -2.89
N LEU A 326 11.25 10.97 -2.46
CA LEU A 326 10.12 10.60 -3.33
C LEU A 326 8.99 11.64 -3.34
N LEU A 327 9.18 12.79 -2.71
CA LEU A 327 8.27 13.93 -2.75
C LEU A 327 9.00 15.12 -3.39
N SER A 328 8.39 15.74 -4.41
CA SER A 328 9.01 16.91 -5.01
C SER A 328 8.97 18.12 -4.07
N LYS A 329 10.00 18.98 -4.13
CA LYS A 329 10.09 20.26 -3.41
C LYS A 329 8.79 21.08 -3.45
N LEU A 330 8.21 21.17 -4.65
CA LEU A 330 6.98 21.92 -4.89
C LEU A 330 5.76 21.24 -4.25
N PHE A 331 5.72 19.91 -4.22
CA PHE A 331 4.65 19.18 -3.55
C PHE A 331 4.75 19.31 -2.03
N ILE A 332 5.95 19.20 -1.45
CA ILE A 332 6.21 19.44 -0.02
C ILE A 332 5.73 20.84 0.37
N GLN A 333 6.12 21.87 -0.39
CA GLN A 333 5.70 23.25 -0.14
C GLN A 333 4.17 23.39 -0.12
N ARG A 334 3.49 22.86 -1.16
CA ARG A 334 2.01 22.91 -1.25
C ARG A 334 1.33 22.12 -0.14
N LEU A 335 1.94 21.02 0.30
CA LEU A 335 1.44 20.20 1.38
C LEU A 335 1.50 20.96 2.71
N ILE A 336 2.66 21.54 3.02
CA ILE A 336 2.86 22.39 4.21
C ILE A 336 1.83 23.52 4.21
N GLU A 337 1.79 24.27 3.11
CA GLU A 337 0.85 25.37 2.93
C GLU A 337 -0.61 24.98 3.27
N LYS A 338 -1.09 23.83 2.78
CA LYS A 338 -2.50 23.43 2.90
C LYS A 338 -2.85 22.56 4.11
N HIS A 339 -1.89 21.84 4.68
CA HIS A 339 -2.16 20.79 5.66
C HIS A 339 -1.37 20.93 6.96
N THR A 340 -0.48 21.92 7.09
CA THR A 340 0.23 22.17 8.35
C THR A 340 0.06 23.64 8.77
N GLU A 341 -0.82 23.89 9.74
CA GLU A 341 -1.03 25.25 10.28
C GLU A 341 0.09 25.70 11.23
N ALA A 342 0.86 24.75 11.77
CA ALA A 342 1.96 25.01 12.69
C ALA A 342 3.34 25.26 12.03
N ILE A 343 3.52 24.94 10.74
CA ILE A 343 4.82 25.10 10.04
C ILE A 343 4.82 26.25 9.05
N ILE A 344 5.63 27.26 9.27
CA ILE A 344 5.76 28.38 8.34
C ILE A 344 6.98 28.25 7.44
N ALA A 345 6.96 28.99 6.34
CA ALA A 345 8.10 29.15 5.46
C ALA A 345 8.79 30.49 5.77
N VAL A 346 10.09 30.45 6.03
CA VAL A 346 10.93 31.63 6.30
C VAL A 346 12.17 31.58 5.41
N GLN A 347 12.73 32.73 5.07
CA GLN A 347 13.99 32.77 4.35
C GLN A 347 15.14 33.06 5.32
N ILE A 348 16.16 32.20 5.39
CA ILE A 348 17.32 32.37 6.28
C ILE A 348 18.57 32.34 5.40
N ASN A 349 19.35 33.43 5.40
CA ASN A 349 20.54 33.57 4.54
C ASN A 349 20.26 33.28 3.05
N GLY A 350 19.08 33.65 2.56
CA GLY A 350 18.66 33.41 1.18
C GLY A 350 18.09 32.02 0.91
N LEU A 351 18.16 31.09 1.87
CA LEU A 351 17.61 29.73 1.75
C LEU A 351 16.18 29.67 2.27
N LEU A 352 15.31 28.93 1.58
CA LEU A 352 13.96 28.65 2.07
C LEU A 352 14.03 27.58 3.17
N CYS A 353 13.55 27.93 4.37
CA CYS A 353 13.50 27.07 5.53
C CYS A 353 12.06 26.91 6.02
N TYR A 354 11.79 25.76 6.62
CA TYR A 354 10.54 25.45 7.29
C TYR A 354 10.79 25.39 8.80
N GLN A 355 9.98 26.11 9.55
CA GLN A 355 10.09 26.22 11.00
C GLN A 355 8.71 26.05 11.63
N SER A 356 8.65 25.32 12.74
CA SER A 356 7.43 25.29 13.55
C SER A 356 7.25 26.61 14.29
N LEU A 357 6.01 27.09 14.39
CA LEU A 357 5.67 28.32 15.10
C LEU A 357 6.21 28.33 16.54
N GLU A 358 6.26 27.16 17.21
CA GLU A 358 6.79 27.03 18.57
C GLU A 358 8.27 27.40 18.70
N PHE A 359 9.05 27.24 17.62
CA PHE A 359 10.47 27.58 17.59
C PHE A 359 10.72 28.98 17.03
N MET A 360 9.67 29.72 16.66
CA MET A 360 9.84 31.12 16.32
C MET A 360 10.19 31.88 17.59
N GLU A 361 11.36 32.52 17.62
CA GLU A 361 11.84 33.36 18.73
C GLU A 361 11.07 34.69 18.81
N LEU A 362 9.75 34.61 18.88
CA LEU A 362 8.91 35.72 19.26
C LEU A 362 9.05 35.93 20.77
N GLY A 363 9.31 37.17 21.18
CA GLY A 363 9.39 37.51 22.60
C GLY A 363 8.13 37.06 23.35
N GLU A 364 8.28 36.65 24.62
CA GLU A 364 7.18 36.12 25.45
C GLU A 364 5.97 37.08 25.55
N ASP A 365 6.19 38.37 25.29
CA ASP A 365 5.17 39.41 25.30
C ASP A 365 4.46 39.63 23.95
N PHE A 366 4.79 38.87 22.90
CA PHE A 366 4.24 39.06 21.55
C PHE A 366 2.72 38.94 21.52
N SER A 367 2.15 37.89 22.12
CA SER A 367 0.69 37.70 22.19
C SER A 367 0.00 38.86 22.93
N SER A 368 0.60 39.34 24.02
CA SER A 368 0.08 40.48 24.78
C SER A 368 0.08 41.76 23.94
N LYS A 369 1.19 42.05 23.24
CA LYS A 369 1.31 43.18 22.33
C LYS A 369 0.34 43.10 21.16
N LEU A 370 0.15 41.91 20.58
CA LEU A 370 -0.82 41.67 19.51
C LEU A 370 -2.25 41.97 19.98
N ASN A 371 -2.64 41.49 21.15
CA ASN A 371 -3.97 41.77 21.73
C ASN A 371 -4.16 43.26 21.99
N GLU A 372 -3.14 43.97 22.49
CA GLU A 372 -3.20 45.43 22.68
C GLU A 372 -3.37 46.18 21.36
N VAL A 373 -2.66 45.76 20.31
CA VAL A 373 -2.76 46.36 18.97
C VAL A 373 -4.16 46.14 18.39
N LEU A 374 -4.69 44.93 18.45
CA LEU A 374 -6.05 44.64 17.98
C LEU A 374 -7.10 45.40 18.78
N GLY A 375 -6.97 45.49 20.10
CA GLY A 375 -7.85 46.29 20.94
C GLY A 375 -7.80 47.79 20.59
N LYS A 376 -6.63 48.33 20.25
CA LYS A 376 -6.49 49.71 19.76
C LYS A 376 -7.15 49.91 18.40
N ILE A 377 -7.02 48.96 17.48
CA ILE A 377 -7.68 49.00 16.18
C ILE A 377 -9.21 49.07 16.38
N ASP A 378 -9.77 48.23 17.25
CA ASP A 378 -11.20 48.23 17.57
C ASP A 378 -11.64 49.56 18.20
N LEU A 379 -10.89 50.07 19.19
CA LEU A 379 -11.17 51.34 19.86
C LEU A 379 -11.16 52.53 18.88
N LEU A 380 -10.29 52.49 17.87
CA LEU A 380 -10.20 53.51 16.83
C LEU A 380 -11.20 53.28 15.69
N SER A 381 -12.02 52.23 15.75
CA SER A 381 -12.95 51.83 14.68
C SER A 381 -12.25 51.63 13.32
N LEU A 382 -11.00 51.19 13.34
CA LEU A 382 -10.23 50.85 12.15
C LEU A 382 -10.53 49.41 11.74
N THR A 383 -10.49 49.13 10.43
CA THR A 383 -10.55 47.75 9.96
C THR A 383 -9.23 47.04 10.28
N PRO A 384 -9.24 45.85 10.92
CA PRO A 384 -8.03 45.08 11.20
C PRO A 384 -7.48 44.41 9.93
N SER A 385 -7.08 45.21 8.94
CA SER A 385 -6.44 44.71 7.73
C SER A 385 -5.02 44.24 8.03
N GLN A 386 -4.50 43.36 7.17
CA GLN A 386 -3.13 42.85 7.31
C GLN A 386 -2.07 43.96 7.41
N ASP A 387 -2.23 45.05 6.64
CA ASP A 387 -1.28 46.15 6.60
C ASP A 387 -1.36 47.00 7.88
N ILE A 388 -2.57 47.21 8.40
CA ILE A 388 -2.80 47.95 9.66
C ILE A 388 -2.22 47.15 10.84
N ILE A 389 -2.49 45.84 10.89
CA ILE A 389 -1.94 44.97 11.93
C ILE A 389 -0.42 44.96 11.85
N HIS A 390 0.16 44.77 10.65
CA HIS A 390 1.62 44.78 10.46
C HIS A 390 2.25 46.10 10.90
N ALA A 391 1.70 47.24 10.46
CA ALA A 391 2.24 48.56 10.78
C ALA A 391 2.21 48.83 12.29
N LEU A 392 1.05 48.67 12.93
CA LEU A 392 0.89 48.97 14.36
C LEU A 392 1.65 47.99 15.25
N LEU A 393 1.70 46.71 14.88
CA LEU A 393 2.46 45.71 15.62
C LEU A 393 3.97 45.94 15.48
N SER A 394 4.45 46.33 14.30
CA SER A 394 5.87 46.71 14.09
C SER A 394 6.26 47.92 14.93
N VAL A 395 5.40 48.96 14.97
CA VAL A 395 5.61 50.12 15.85
C VAL A 395 5.67 49.69 17.32
N LYS A 396 4.77 48.80 17.75
CA LYS A 396 4.72 48.31 19.12
C LYS A 396 5.92 47.44 19.50
N LEU A 397 6.46 46.68 18.55
CA LEU A 397 7.63 45.82 18.74
C LEU A 397 8.95 46.58 18.62
N GLY A 398 8.96 47.75 17.97
CA GLY A 398 10.16 48.57 17.77
C GLY A 398 11.01 48.15 16.57
N TYR A 399 10.50 47.24 15.72
CA TYR A 399 11.15 46.78 14.50
C TYR A 399 10.11 46.37 13.46
N ASN A 400 10.47 46.33 12.18
CA ASN A 400 9.58 45.80 11.15
C ASN A 400 9.43 44.29 11.33
N LEU A 401 8.24 43.84 11.71
CA LEU A 401 7.96 42.44 12.01
C LEU A 401 8.24 41.51 10.81
N ARG A 402 7.83 41.92 9.62
CA ARG A 402 8.02 41.12 8.40
C ARG A 402 9.48 41.04 8.02
N ASP A 403 10.21 42.15 8.07
CA ASP A 403 11.64 42.16 7.75
C ASP A 403 12.45 41.36 8.78
N ASN A 404 12.15 41.53 10.07
CA ASN A 404 12.89 40.88 11.16
C ASN A 404 12.71 39.35 11.15
N LEU A 405 11.51 38.87 10.80
CA LEU A 405 11.21 37.43 10.69
C LEU A 405 11.37 36.90 9.25
N ASN A 406 11.80 37.76 8.33
CA ASN A 406 11.90 37.49 6.90
C ASN A 406 10.64 36.82 6.29
N ILE A 407 9.48 37.36 6.65
CA ILE A 407 8.16 36.92 6.16
C ILE A 407 7.88 37.60 4.82
N THR A 408 7.85 36.81 3.75
CA THR A 408 7.70 37.31 2.38
C THR A 408 6.28 37.20 1.83
N ASP A 409 5.40 36.46 2.50
CA ASP A 409 4.03 36.21 2.04
C ASP A 409 2.98 36.47 3.14
N ASP A 410 1.79 36.91 2.70
CA ASP A 410 0.68 37.27 3.59
C ASP A 410 0.12 36.06 4.35
N ARG A 411 0.23 34.86 3.79
CA ARG A 411 -0.33 33.66 4.41
C ARG A 411 0.48 33.25 5.63
N THR A 412 1.80 33.32 5.56
CA THR A 412 2.68 33.13 6.72
C THR A 412 2.38 34.17 7.79
N PHE A 413 2.23 35.44 7.41
CA PHE A 413 1.83 36.50 8.33
C PHE A 413 0.49 36.19 9.00
N HIS A 414 -0.54 35.82 8.24
CA HIS A 414 -1.87 35.47 8.76
C HIS A 414 -1.81 34.34 9.80
N ARG A 415 -1.01 33.30 9.52
CA ARG A 415 -0.86 32.14 10.40
C ARG A 415 -0.18 32.49 11.72
N ILE A 416 0.83 33.35 11.70
CA ILE A 416 1.49 33.85 12.91
C ILE A 416 0.48 34.63 13.76
N ILE A 417 -0.25 35.58 13.15
CA ILE A 417 -1.26 36.35 13.88
C ILE A 417 -2.33 35.45 14.49
N SER A 418 -2.84 34.47 13.73
CA SER A 418 -3.85 33.54 14.23
C SER A 418 -3.34 32.66 15.38
N ALA A 419 -2.10 32.19 15.31
CA ALA A 419 -1.54 31.29 16.31
C ALA A 419 -1.20 32.00 17.62
N TYR A 420 -0.80 33.27 17.57
CA TYR A 420 -0.40 34.05 18.74
C TYR A 420 -1.50 34.93 19.31
N TYR A 421 -2.65 35.02 18.64
CA TYR A 421 -3.81 35.72 19.17
C TYR A 421 -4.44 34.92 20.32
N THR A 422 -4.54 35.54 21.49
CA THR A 422 -5.10 34.93 22.70
C THR A 422 -6.25 35.74 23.29
N GLY A 423 -6.83 36.64 22.49
CA GLY A 423 -7.94 37.48 22.91
C GLY A 423 -9.23 36.69 23.18
N PRO A 424 -10.19 37.30 23.91
CA PRO A 424 -11.37 36.59 24.43
C PRO A 424 -12.36 36.16 23.36
N LYS A 425 -12.34 36.79 22.18
CA LYS A 425 -13.26 36.50 21.07
C LYS A 425 -12.49 35.92 19.90
N THR A 426 -12.94 34.79 19.35
CA THR A 426 -12.32 34.15 18.19
C THR A 426 -12.29 35.09 17.00
N ARG A 427 -11.17 35.15 16.30
CA ARG A 427 -10.98 35.93 15.07
C ARG A 427 -10.51 35.05 13.92
N VAL A 428 -10.96 35.38 12.72
CA VAL A 428 -10.64 34.66 11.47
C VAL A 428 -10.26 35.64 10.37
N TRP A 429 -9.36 35.22 9.49
CA TRP A 429 -9.01 36.00 8.30
C TRP A 429 -10.11 35.89 7.24
N LYS A 430 -10.65 37.02 6.80
CA LYS A 430 -11.57 37.14 5.66
C LYS A 430 -11.09 38.26 4.74
N SER A 431 -10.77 37.93 3.49
CA SER A 431 -10.35 38.89 2.45
C SER A 431 -9.23 39.85 2.91
N GLY A 432 -8.25 39.34 3.66
CA GLY A 432 -7.12 40.14 4.18
C GLY A 432 -7.40 40.92 5.46
N ASN A 433 -8.56 40.73 6.10
CA ASN A 433 -8.94 41.36 7.37
C ASN A 433 -9.10 40.31 8.48
N TYR A 434 -8.64 40.62 9.70
CA TYR A 434 -8.69 39.71 10.85
C TYR A 434 -9.84 40.08 11.81
N MET A 435 -11.01 39.51 11.54
CA MET A 435 -12.28 39.93 12.15
C MET A 435 -12.82 38.90 13.14
N GLU A 436 -13.65 39.34 14.08
CA GLU A 436 -14.33 38.45 15.02
C GLU A 436 -15.28 37.49 14.26
N GLU A 437 -15.25 36.21 14.64
CA GLU A 437 -16.10 35.19 14.03
C GLU A 437 -17.59 35.53 14.24
N GLY A 438 -18.36 35.58 13.15
CA GLY A 438 -19.75 36.07 13.15
C GLY A 438 -19.93 37.55 12.83
N SER A 439 -18.83 38.30 12.62
CA SER A 439 -18.91 39.64 12.02
C SER A 439 -19.04 39.51 10.50
N ASP A 440 -20.15 40.03 9.96
CA ASP A 440 -20.34 40.24 8.53
C ASP A 440 -19.73 41.59 8.12
N VAL A 441 -19.13 41.61 6.93
CA VAL A 441 -18.81 42.85 6.20
C VAL A 441 -19.92 43.11 5.21
#